data_AF-A0A2J2HGA4-F1
#
_entry.id   AF-A0A2J2HGA4-F1
#
_cell.length_a   1.000
_cell.length_b   1.000
_cell.length_c   1.000
_cell.angle_alpha   90.00
_cell.angle_beta   90.00
_cell.angle_gamma   90.00
#
_symmetry.space_group_name_H-M   'P 1'
#
loop_
_entity.id
_entity.type
_entity.pdbx_description
1 polymer ?
#
loop_
_entity_poly.entity_id
_entity_poly.type
_entity_poly.pdbx_seq_one_letter_code
_entity_poly.pdbx_strand_id
1 'polypeptide(L)' 'MLSAIPEVGRRGLPKIIGGEVPSAINIPKGCPFWPRCPYTMDKCRVELPKEVHINNRTIMCHLYS' A
#
# COMPACT_ATOMS: atom_id res chain seq x y z
N MET A 1 -16.89 42.19 -12.50
CA MET A 1 -16.93 40.83 -11.92
C MET A 1 -15.62 40.14 -12.28
N LEU A 2 -14.82 39.82 -11.27
CA LEU A 2 -13.50 39.16 -11.33
C LEU A 2 -13.64 37.76 -11.94
N SER A 3 -12.94 37.37 -13.01
CA SER A 3 -11.55 36.85 -13.06
C SER A 3 -11.24 35.77 -12.00
N ALA A 4 -11.58 34.52 -12.31
CA ALA A 4 -11.12 33.32 -11.60
C ALA A 4 -10.53 32.34 -12.62
N ILE A 5 -9.41 32.74 -13.22
CA ILE A 5 -8.58 31.86 -14.04
C ILE A 5 -7.61 31.18 -13.06
N PRO A 6 -7.69 29.86 -12.83
CA PRO A 6 -6.73 29.20 -11.96
C PRO A 6 -5.36 29.21 -12.64
N GLU A 7 -4.40 29.91 -12.04
CA GLU A 7 -3.01 29.91 -12.45
C GLU A 7 -2.45 28.48 -12.34
N VAL A 8 -2.15 27.86 -13.48
CA VAL A 8 -1.39 26.61 -13.59
C VAL A 8 0.07 26.93 -13.25
N GLY A 9 0.33 27.12 -11.97
CA GLY A 9 1.63 27.50 -11.43
C GLY A 9 1.94 26.69 -10.17
N ARG A 10 2.74 25.62 -10.35
CA ARG A 10 3.47 24.91 -9.29
C ARG A 10 2.61 24.29 -8.17
N ARG A 11 2.15 23.08 -8.43
CA ARG A 11 2.18 22.01 -7.42
C ARG A 11 2.50 20.75 -8.20
N GLY A 12 3.66 20.15 -7.92
CA GLY A 12 4.06 18.91 -8.57
C GLY A 12 2.89 17.96 -8.53
N LEU A 13 2.49 17.47 -9.71
CA LEU A 13 1.45 16.46 -9.86
C LEU A 13 1.67 15.44 -8.73
N PRO A 14 0.66 15.12 -7.89
CA PRO A 14 0.81 13.99 -6.99
C PRO A 14 1.23 12.84 -7.89
N LYS A 15 2.40 12.23 -7.60
CA LYS A 15 2.90 11.08 -8.35
C LYS A 15 1.72 10.14 -8.51
N ILE A 16 1.17 10.10 -9.72
CA ILE A 16 0.11 9.17 -10.07
C ILE A 16 0.75 7.83 -9.76
N ILE A 17 0.24 7.16 -8.73
CA ILE A 17 0.68 5.82 -8.39
C ILE A 17 0.16 4.98 -9.54
N GLY A 18 0.98 4.84 -10.58
CA GLY A 18 0.70 4.02 -11.74
C GLY A 18 0.57 2.59 -11.28
N GLY A 19 -0.66 2.15 -11.11
CA GLY A 19 -1.00 0.80 -10.75
C GLY A 19 -2.51 0.68 -10.88
N GLU A 20 -2.95 0.06 -11.97
CA GLU A 20 -4.32 -0.42 -12.11
C GLU A 20 -4.74 -1.10 -10.80
N VAL A 21 -5.91 -0.74 -10.27
CA VAL A 21 -6.50 -1.46 -9.13
C VAL A 21 -6.67 -2.90 -9.60
N PRO A 22 -5.83 -3.87 -9.16
CA PRO A 22 -5.93 -5.19 -9.71
C PRO A 22 -7.25 -5.79 -9.21
N SER A 23 -8.05 -6.29 -10.15
CA SER A 23 -9.33 -6.95 -9.91
C SER A 23 -9.27 -7.83 -8.66
N ALA A 24 -10.27 -7.71 -7.78
CA ALA A 24 -10.41 -8.43 -6.50
C ALA A 24 -10.56 -9.96 -6.62
N ILE A 25 -10.16 -10.54 -7.76
CA ILE A 25 -10.40 -11.93 -8.16
C ILE A 25 -9.21 -12.84 -7.81
N ASN A 26 -8.02 -12.28 -7.59
CA ASN A 26 -6.87 -13.07 -7.13
C ASN A 26 -6.52 -12.68 -5.69
N ILE A 27 -7.23 -13.26 -4.72
CA ILE A 27 -6.82 -13.23 -3.31
C ILE A 27 -5.49 -13.97 -3.24
N PRO A 28 -4.35 -13.28 -3.07
CA PRO A 28 -3.06 -13.94 -2.99
C PRO A 28 -3.05 -14.80 -1.74
N LYS A 29 -2.58 -16.04 -1.83
CA LYS A 29 -2.27 -16.82 -0.63
C LYS A 29 -1.18 -16.07 0.15
N GLY A 30 -1.31 -16.05 1.48
CA GLY A 30 -0.38 -15.34 2.37
C GLY A 30 -0.71 -13.86 2.58
N CYS A 31 0.32 -13.01 2.70
CA CYS A 31 0.21 -11.59 3.02
C CYS A 31 -0.29 -10.77 1.81
N PRO A 32 -1.42 -10.05 1.89
CA PRO A 32 -1.96 -9.31 0.74
C PRO A 32 -1.02 -8.20 0.21
N PHE A 33 -0.02 -7.81 1.00
CA PHE A 33 0.97 -6.80 0.63
C PHE A 33 2.22 -7.38 -0.05
N TRP A 34 2.43 -8.70 -0.09
CA TRP A 34 3.63 -9.30 -0.68
C TRP A 34 3.94 -8.88 -2.14
N PRO A 35 2.98 -8.68 -3.06
CA PRO A 35 3.34 -8.28 -4.43
C PRO A 35 3.80 -6.83 -4.54
N ARG A 36 3.57 -6.00 -3.50
CA ARG A 36 3.97 -4.58 -3.46
C ARG A 36 4.96 -4.26 -2.33
N CYS A 37 5.32 -5.23 -1.50
CA CYS A 37 6.17 -5.03 -0.34
C CYS A 37 7.66 -5.19 -0.73
N PRO A 38 8.52 -4.19 -0.47
CA PRO A 38 9.96 -4.31 -0.75
C PRO A 38 10.69 -5.29 0.18
N TYR A 39 10.09 -5.64 1.33
CA TYR A 39 10.65 -6.58 2.32
C TYR A 39 9.97 -7.96 2.26
N THR A 40 9.55 -8.38 1.07
CA THR A 40 8.84 -9.66 0.90
C THR A 40 9.76 -10.84 1.16
N MET A 41 9.31 -11.75 2.03
CA MET A 41 9.97 -13.01 2.34
C MET A 41 9.14 -14.18 1.78
N ASP A 42 9.73 -15.38 1.68
CA ASP A 42 9.00 -16.56 1.20
C ASP A 42 7.75 -16.86 2.04
N LYS A 43 7.84 -16.69 3.37
CA LYS A 43 6.69 -16.81 4.29
C LYS A 43 5.54 -15.86 3.97
N CYS A 44 5.81 -14.68 3.38
CA CYS A 44 4.77 -13.73 3.00
C CYS A 44 3.92 -14.23 1.82
N ARG A 45 4.41 -15.17 1.02
CA ARG A 45 3.69 -15.74 -0.15
C ARG A 45 2.83 -16.96 0.20
N VAL A 46 3.04 -17.53 1.39
CA VAL A 46 2.42 -18.80 1.80
C VAL A 46 1.51 -18.61 3.02
N GLU A 47 1.93 -17.79 3.99
CA GLU A 47 1.25 -17.63 5.28
C GLU A 47 0.81 -16.18 5.51
N LEU A 48 -0.35 -16.02 6.17
CA LEU A 48 -0.77 -14.71 6.67
C LEU A 48 0.10 -14.31 7.87
N PRO A 49 0.51 -13.03 7.95
CA PRO A 49 1.25 -12.53 9.09
C PRO A 49 0.37 -12.56 10.35
N LYS A 50 0.98 -12.91 11.48
CA LYS A 50 0.31 -12.84 12.79
C LYS A 50 0.10 -11.39 13.19
N GLU A 51 -0.91 -11.20 14.02
CA GLU A 51 -1.21 -9.92 14.63
C GLU A 51 -0.24 -9.66 15.79
N VAL A 52 0.50 -8.56 15.71
CA VAL A 52 1.49 -8.14 16.70
C VAL A 52 1.08 -6.79 17.27
N HIS A 53 1.06 -6.68 18.60
CA HIS A 53 0.72 -5.44 19.28
C HIS A 53 1.98 -4.74 19.81
N ILE A 54 2.32 -3.59 19.24
CA ILE A 54 3.50 -2.79 19.63
C ILE A 54 3.06 -1.36 19.88
N ASN A 55 3.38 -0.80 21.05
CA ASN A 55 3.10 0.60 21.42
C ASN A 55 1.65 1.04 21.11
N ASN A 56 0.68 0.21 21.52
CA ASN A 56 -0.75 0.45 21.29
C ASN A 56 -1.16 0.51 19.80
N ARG A 57 -0.38 -0.15 18.92
CA ARG A 57 -0.67 -0.33 17.51
C ARG A 57 -0.67 -1.81 17.16
N THR A 58 -1.54 -2.17 16.24
CA THR A 58 -1.68 -3.52 15.72
C THR A 58 -0.98 -3.60 14.37
N ILE A 59 -0.04 -4.54 14.25
CA ILE A 59 0.80 -4.75 13.07
C ILE A 59 0.58 -6.18 12.59
N MET A 60 0.24 -6.35 11.32
CA MET A 60 0.12 -7.65 10.67
C MET A 60 1.24 -7.78 9.64
N CYS A 61 2.49 -7.89 10.13
CA CYS A 61 3.65 -8.00 9.27
C CYS A 61 4.62 -9.05 9.80
N HIS A 62 5.05 -9.94 8.91
CA HIS A 62 6.03 -10.98 9.19
C HIS A 62 7.40 -10.46 9.63
N LEU A 63 7.69 -9.17 9.43
CA LEU A 63 8.93 -8.53 9.88
C LEU A 63 8.91 -8.16 11.37
N TYR A 64 7.72 -8.01 11.95
CA TYR A 64 7.51 -7.66 13.37
C TYR A 64 6.96 -8.82 14.19
N SER A 65 6.67 -9.96 13.54
CA SER A 65 6.21 -11.20 14.18
C SER A 65 7.37 -12.04 14.68
#